data_AF-A0AAR2KR04-F1
#
_entry.id   AF-A0AAR2KR04-F1
#
_cell.length_a   1.000
_cell.length_b   1.000
_cell.length_c   1.000
_cell.angle_alpha   90.00
_cell.angle_beta   90.00
_cell.angle_gamma   90.00
#
_symmetry.space_group_name_H-M   'P 1'
#
loop_
_entity.id
_entity.type
_entity.pdbx_description
1 polymer ?
#
loop_
_entity_poly.entity_id
_entity_poly.type
_entity_poly.pdbx_seq_one_letter_code
_entity_poly.pdbx_strand_id
1 'polypeptide(L)'
;MSSSEVNLENRQLGSLLHNWVEERATALLDNTGPKSHINRNGHMGILTVDMTSKIHGVSTVKAAFTTPTGPRVRHKGLRAELLEKCLIKTISEQIQADLNPELPAQELCSVTRADYAAEGFKSVCSAPSMDHDYKTNQAITFWSENYQKVQGVTGVGTPDGPFKKNTTFSTPISERLDNPMDFTHEN
;
A
#
# COMPACT_ATOMS: atom_id res chain seq x y z
N MET A 1 62.95 -73.60 18.14
CA MET A 1 62.87 -72.15 18.39
C MET A 1 61.57 -71.68 17.74
N SER A 2 60.40 -71.94 18.33
CA SER A 2 59.74 -71.19 19.42
C SER A 2 59.64 -69.69 19.11
N SER A 3 58.56 -69.30 18.44
CA SER A 3 58.08 -67.92 18.41
C SER A 3 56.83 -67.86 19.26
N SER A 4 56.99 -67.22 20.41
CA SER A 4 56.00 -66.98 21.44
C SER A 4 54.98 -65.96 20.94
N GLU A 5 53.70 -66.35 21.03
CA GLU A 5 52.58 -65.43 21.08
C GLU A 5 52.73 -64.49 22.28
N VAL A 6 52.50 -63.19 22.08
CA VAL A 6 52.28 -62.26 23.18
C VAL A 6 50.89 -61.67 23.01
N ASN A 7 49.98 -62.33 23.71
CA ASN A 7 48.59 -62.01 23.96
C ASN A 7 48.54 -60.74 24.85
N LEU A 8 47.96 -59.65 24.34
CA LEU A 8 47.57 -58.52 25.18
C LEU A 8 46.14 -58.10 24.82
N GLU A 9 45.35 -57.99 25.89
CA GLU A 9 44.07 -57.30 26.00
C GLU A 9 42.78 -58.08 25.65
N ASN A 10 42.68 -59.28 26.21
CA ASN A 10 41.42 -59.71 26.83
C ASN A 10 41.13 -58.83 28.06
N ARG A 11 40.44 -57.69 27.90
CA ARG A 11 39.77 -57.03 29.04
C ARG A 11 38.48 -57.77 29.35
N GLN A 12 38.63 -58.75 30.25
CA GLN A 12 37.63 -59.43 31.09
C GLN A 12 36.15 -59.07 30.85
N LEU A 13 35.44 -59.91 30.09
CA LEU A 13 34.08 -60.29 30.46
C LEU A 13 34.23 -61.54 31.33
N GLY A 14 34.03 -61.38 32.65
CA GLY A 14 34.32 -62.38 33.67
C GLY A 14 33.64 -63.74 33.49
N SER A 15 34.08 -64.72 34.30
CA SER A 15 33.50 -66.07 34.37
C SER A 15 31.98 -66.02 34.58
N LEU A 16 31.24 -67.07 34.16
CA LEU A 16 29.79 -67.20 34.34
C LEU A 16 29.41 -67.48 35.80
N LEU A 17 29.90 -66.65 36.72
CA LEU A 17 29.58 -66.69 38.14
C LEU A 17 28.70 -65.48 38.46
N HIS A 18 27.69 -65.66 39.31
CA HIS A 18 26.75 -64.62 39.75
C HIS A 18 25.92 -64.00 38.60
N ASN A 19 25.71 -62.67 38.58
CA ASN A 19 24.76 -61.97 37.72
C ASN A 19 25.31 -61.66 36.31
N TRP A 20 25.97 -62.65 35.73
CA TRP A 20 26.70 -62.50 34.47
C TRP A 20 25.80 -62.12 33.28
N VAL A 21 24.50 -62.44 33.34
CA VAL A 21 23.52 -62.14 32.29
C VAL A 21 23.21 -60.64 32.25
N GLU A 22 22.88 -60.03 33.39
CA GLU A 22 22.64 -58.59 33.48
C GLU A 22 23.91 -57.81 33.15
N GLU A 23 25.06 -58.25 33.69
CA GLU A 23 26.36 -57.61 33.43
C GLU A 23 26.70 -57.58 31.94
N ARG A 24 26.39 -58.65 31.19
CA ARG A 24 26.56 -58.66 29.73
C ARG A 24 25.51 -57.82 29.00
N ALA A 25 24.27 -57.80 29.48
CA ALA A 25 23.21 -57.00 28.89
C ALA A 25 23.47 -55.49 29.04
N THR A 26 24.06 -55.06 30.15
CA THR A 26 24.39 -53.65 30.42
C THR A 26 25.81 -53.24 30.02
N ALA A 27 26.66 -54.18 29.62
CA ALA A 27 28.06 -53.93 29.26
C ALA A 27 28.23 -52.85 28.18
N LEU A 28 27.35 -52.81 27.18
CA LEU A 28 27.40 -51.79 26.13
C LEU A 28 27.06 -50.38 26.67
N LEU A 29 26.16 -50.30 27.67
CA LEU A 29 25.76 -49.03 28.26
C LEU A 29 26.82 -48.46 29.20
N ASP A 30 27.52 -49.31 29.95
CA ASP A 30 28.57 -48.90 30.89
C ASP A 30 29.82 -48.30 30.20
N ASN A 31 30.04 -48.61 28.91
CA ASN A 31 31.19 -48.13 28.14
C ASN A 31 30.99 -46.74 27.50
N THR A 32 29.77 -46.19 27.54
CA THR A 32 29.45 -44.92 26.86
C THR A 32 28.96 -43.85 27.84
N GLY A 33 29.89 -43.08 28.37
CA GLY A 33 29.61 -41.79 29.03
C GLY A 33 29.17 -41.85 30.50
N PRO A 34 28.95 -40.69 31.14
CA PRO A 34 28.70 -40.61 32.58
C PRO A 34 27.41 -41.33 32.98
N LYS A 35 27.51 -42.18 34.00
CA LYS A 35 26.45 -43.07 34.54
C LYS A 35 25.11 -42.40 34.89
N SER A 36 25.05 -41.07 34.88
CA SER A 36 23.86 -40.28 35.25
C SER A 36 22.77 -40.24 34.18
N HIS A 37 23.03 -40.64 32.94
CA HIS A 37 22.09 -40.46 31.82
C HIS A 37 21.53 -41.75 31.21
N ILE A 38 22.14 -42.89 31.51
CA ILE A 38 21.81 -44.18 30.87
C ILE A 38 20.41 -44.69 31.27
N ASN A 39 19.98 -44.44 32.52
CA ASN A 39 18.69 -44.94 33.04
C ASN A 39 17.56 -43.90 33.02
N ARG A 40 17.75 -42.74 32.39
CA ARG A 40 16.70 -41.70 32.38
C ARG A 40 15.55 -42.02 31.44
N ASN A 41 15.79 -42.85 30.41
CA ASN A 41 14.82 -43.12 29.37
C ASN A 41 14.58 -44.64 29.36
N GLY A 42 13.36 -45.06 29.69
CA GLY A 42 12.99 -46.47 29.92
C GLY A 42 13.11 -47.40 28.71
N HIS A 43 12.63 -48.65 28.88
CA HIS A 43 12.79 -49.76 27.94
C HIS A 43 12.58 -49.40 26.46
N MET A 44 13.64 -49.61 25.67
CA MET A 44 13.62 -49.51 24.21
C MET A 44 12.58 -50.49 23.62
N GLY A 45 11.67 -49.98 22.80
CA GLY A 45 10.71 -50.79 22.04
C GLY A 45 9.34 -51.03 22.68
N ILE A 46 9.11 -50.65 23.95
CA ILE A 46 7.78 -50.73 24.57
C ILE A 46 6.92 -49.50 24.27
N LEU A 47 7.53 -48.31 24.19
CA LEU A 47 6.80 -47.05 24.06
C LEU A 47 6.80 -46.45 22.65
N THR A 48 7.73 -46.85 21.77
CA THR A 48 7.82 -46.36 20.38
C THR A 48 8.71 -47.28 19.55
N VAL A 49 8.20 -47.81 18.44
CA VAL A 49 8.98 -48.61 17.46
C VAL A 49 9.94 -47.72 16.64
N ASP A 50 9.74 -46.40 16.65
CA ASP A 50 10.54 -45.46 15.87
C ASP A 50 10.94 -44.24 16.70
N MET A 51 12.23 -44.17 17.04
CA MET A 51 12.83 -43.13 17.89
C MET A 51 12.82 -41.75 17.23
N THR A 52 12.62 -41.69 15.91
CA THR A 52 12.55 -40.44 15.13
C THR A 52 11.12 -40.00 14.85
N SER A 53 10.13 -40.87 15.10
CA SER A 53 8.74 -40.53 14.92
C SER A 53 8.32 -39.55 16.01
N LYS A 54 7.92 -38.34 15.62
CA LYS A 54 7.15 -37.44 16.50
C LYS A 54 6.01 -38.27 17.06
N ILE A 55 5.98 -38.49 18.37
CA ILE A 55 4.85 -39.07 19.09
C ILE A 55 3.59 -38.50 18.44
N HIS A 56 2.77 -39.34 17.82
CA HIS A 56 1.52 -38.87 17.25
C HIS A 56 0.76 -38.25 18.42
N GLY A 57 0.74 -36.92 18.50
CA GLY A 57 0.20 -36.12 19.60
C GLY A 57 -1.34 -36.16 19.65
N VAL A 58 -1.88 -37.33 19.33
CA VAL A 58 -3.29 -37.66 19.35
C VAL A 58 -3.55 -38.14 20.77
N SER A 59 -4.17 -37.28 21.57
CA SER A 59 -4.66 -37.69 22.87
C SER A 59 -5.64 -38.85 22.72
N THR A 60 -5.76 -39.68 23.75
CA THR A 60 -6.74 -40.80 23.79
C THR A 60 -8.15 -40.35 23.40
N VAL A 61 -8.51 -39.10 23.76
CA VAL A 61 -9.77 -38.47 23.36
C VAL A 61 -9.86 -38.27 21.85
N LYS A 62 -8.84 -37.70 21.20
CA LYS A 62 -8.86 -37.50 19.74
C LYS A 62 -8.83 -38.82 18.95
N ALA A 63 -8.26 -39.89 19.54
CA ALA A 63 -8.27 -41.21 18.93
C ALA A 63 -9.63 -41.90 19.05
N ALA A 64 -10.30 -41.77 20.20
CA ALA A 64 -11.59 -42.41 20.46
C ALA A 64 -12.77 -41.65 19.85
N PHE A 65 -12.70 -40.31 19.79
CA PHE A 65 -13.79 -39.46 19.33
C PHE A 65 -13.40 -38.76 18.03
N THR A 66 -13.59 -39.47 16.92
CA THR A 66 -13.46 -38.90 15.58
C THR A 66 -14.75 -38.18 15.18
N THR A 67 -14.63 -37.19 14.29
CA THR A 67 -15.81 -36.50 13.77
C THR A 67 -16.70 -37.53 13.06
N PRO A 68 -17.99 -37.62 13.44
CA PRO A 68 -18.88 -38.60 12.85
C PRO A 68 -18.95 -38.31 11.35
N THR A 69 -18.50 -39.28 10.55
CA THR A 69 -18.66 -39.20 9.11
C THR A 69 -20.14 -39.39 8.82
N GLY A 70 -20.71 -38.50 8.01
CA GLY A 70 -22.10 -38.63 7.58
C GLY A 70 -22.36 -40.01 6.96
N PRO A 71 -23.64 -40.42 6.86
CA PRO A 71 -24.02 -41.69 6.28
C PRO A 71 -23.35 -41.87 4.91
N ARG A 72 -22.59 -42.97 4.74
CA ARG A 72 -21.94 -43.27 3.45
C ARG A 72 -22.93 -43.68 2.34
N VAL A 73 -24.22 -43.76 2.67
CA VAL A 73 -25.29 -44.22 1.79
C VAL A 73 -26.20 -43.05 1.44
N ARG A 74 -26.62 -42.96 0.17
CA ARG A 74 -27.57 -41.96 -0.28
C ARG A 74 -28.95 -42.24 0.33
N HIS A 75 -29.50 -41.26 1.03
CA HIS A 75 -30.86 -41.33 1.60
C HIS A 75 -31.97 -40.90 0.63
N LYS A 76 -31.62 -40.14 -0.41
CA LYS A 76 -32.56 -39.64 -1.43
C LYS A 76 -32.19 -40.20 -2.80
N GLY A 77 -33.20 -40.47 -3.63
CA GLY A 77 -32.99 -40.85 -5.03
C GLY A 77 -32.45 -39.67 -5.85
N LEU A 78 -31.71 -39.98 -6.93
CA LEU A 78 -31.05 -38.98 -7.78
C LEU A 78 -32.04 -37.92 -8.31
N ARG A 79 -33.22 -38.34 -8.76
CA ARG A 79 -34.26 -37.44 -9.26
C ARG A 79 -34.74 -36.44 -8.20
N ALA A 80 -34.98 -36.91 -6.98
CA ALA A 80 -35.47 -36.06 -5.90
C ALA A 80 -34.40 -35.03 -5.49
N GLU A 81 -33.13 -35.46 -5.43
CA GLU A 81 -32.00 -34.57 -5.11
C GLU A 81 -31.81 -33.47 -6.17
N LEU A 82 -31.90 -33.82 -7.46
CA LEU A 82 -31.80 -32.85 -8.55
C LEU A 82 -32.96 -31.84 -8.53
N LEU A 83 -34.17 -32.32 -8.26
CA LEU A 83 -35.36 -31.46 -8.16
C LEU A 83 -35.25 -30.50 -6.98
N GLU A 84 -34.79 -30.98 -5.82
CA GLU A 84 -34.54 -30.15 -4.63
C GLU A 84 -33.47 -29.08 -4.89
N LYS A 85 -32.34 -29.45 -5.52
CA LYS A 85 -31.30 -28.50 -5.93
C LYS A 85 -31.82 -27.45 -6.89
N CYS A 86 -32.63 -27.85 -7.87
CA CYS A 86 -33.24 -26.92 -8.80
C CYS A 86 -34.20 -25.95 -8.10
N LEU A 87 -35.06 -26.46 -7.20
CA LEU A 87 -35.99 -25.64 -6.43
C LEU A 87 -35.26 -24.63 -5.54
N ILE A 88 -34.23 -25.08 -4.81
CA ILE A 88 -33.41 -24.21 -3.96
C ILE A 88 -32.78 -23.10 -4.79
N LYS A 89 -32.24 -23.43 -5.97
CA LYS A 89 -31.64 -22.45 -6.88
C LYS A 89 -32.68 -21.41 -7.32
N THR A 90 -33.84 -21.84 -7.80
CA THR A 90 -34.92 -20.93 -8.22
C THR A 90 -35.39 -20.02 -7.08
N ILE A 91 -35.57 -20.57 -5.88
CA ILE A 91 -35.95 -19.78 -4.70
C ILE A 91 -34.84 -18.77 -4.35
N SER A 92 -33.58 -19.18 -4.40
CA SER A 92 -32.46 -18.28 -4.11
C SER A 92 -32.34 -17.13 -5.11
N GLU A 93 -32.56 -17.41 -6.39
CA GLU A 93 -32.55 -16.39 -7.46
C GLU A 93 -33.71 -15.41 -7.27
N GLN A 94 -34.90 -15.91 -6.93
CA GLN A 94 -36.05 -15.05 -6.64
C GLN A 94 -35.79 -14.15 -5.43
N ILE A 95 -35.31 -14.71 -4.32
CA ILE A 95 -34.98 -13.95 -3.11
C ILE A 95 -33.89 -12.91 -3.43
N GLN A 96 -32.89 -13.27 -4.23
CA GLN A 96 -31.84 -12.33 -4.62
C GLN A 96 -32.39 -11.18 -5.47
N ALA A 97 -33.30 -11.45 -6.39
CA ALA A 97 -33.96 -10.43 -7.19
C ALA A 97 -34.85 -9.51 -6.33
N ASP A 98 -35.56 -10.08 -5.35
CA ASP A 98 -36.42 -9.31 -4.43
C ASP A 98 -35.59 -8.44 -3.47
N LEU A 99 -34.44 -8.93 -3.00
CA LEU A 99 -33.54 -8.22 -2.09
C LEU A 99 -32.67 -7.17 -2.79
N ASN A 100 -32.39 -7.35 -4.08
CA ASN A 100 -31.60 -6.43 -4.88
C ASN A 100 -32.45 -5.89 -6.03
N PRO A 101 -33.46 -5.05 -5.74
CA PRO A 101 -34.20 -4.38 -6.81
C PRO A 101 -33.22 -3.57 -7.65
N GLU A 102 -33.45 -3.57 -8.97
CA GLU A 102 -32.66 -2.76 -9.90
C GLU A 102 -32.72 -1.30 -9.42
N LEU A 103 -31.57 -0.79 -8.96
CA LEU A 103 -31.48 0.57 -8.46
C LEU A 103 -31.87 1.51 -9.60
N PRO A 104 -32.76 2.48 -9.37
CA PRO A 104 -33.01 3.50 -10.38
C PRO A 104 -31.68 4.17 -10.72
N ALA A 105 -31.52 4.56 -11.98
CA ALA A 105 -30.33 5.25 -12.44
C ALA A 105 -30.02 6.40 -11.48
N GLN A 106 -28.85 6.36 -10.84
CA GLN A 106 -28.49 7.36 -9.86
C GLN A 106 -28.42 8.72 -10.56
N GLU A 107 -29.23 9.67 -10.10
CA GLU A 107 -29.19 11.05 -10.58
C GLU A 107 -27.88 11.70 -10.07
N LEU A 108 -26.84 11.65 -10.90
CA LEU A 108 -25.51 12.21 -10.59
C LEU A 108 -25.41 13.71 -10.90
N CYS A 109 -26.46 14.29 -11.50
CA CYS A 109 -26.51 15.68 -11.89
C CYS A 109 -27.54 16.44 -11.05
N SER A 110 -27.18 17.64 -10.60
CA SER A 110 -28.17 18.55 -10.04
C SER A 110 -29.17 18.96 -11.12
N VAL A 111 -30.40 19.26 -10.68
CA VAL A 111 -31.48 19.80 -11.52
C VAL A 111 -30.96 20.97 -12.37
N THR A 112 -30.19 21.87 -11.78
CA THR A 112 -29.61 23.02 -12.49
C THR A 112 -28.65 22.61 -13.61
N ARG A 113 -27.83 21.57 -13.43
CA ARG A 113 -26.90 21.12 -14.47
C ARG A 113 -27.64 20.43 -15.62
N ALA A 114 -28.72 19.70 -15.32
CA ALA A 114 -29.54 19.06 -16.32
C ALA A 114 -30.33 20.10 -17.14
N ASP A 115 -30.96 21.05 -16.46
CA ASP A 115 -31.89 22.02 -17.08
C ASP A 115 -31.18 23.20 -17.76
N TYR A 116 -30.01 23.61 -17.26
CA TYR A 116 -29.26 24.78 -17.74
C TYR A 116 -27.97 24.40 -18.48
N ALA A 117 -27.94 23.22 -19.10
CA ALA A 117 -26.89 22.87 -20.05
C ALA A 117 -27.19 23.50 -21.42
N ALA A 118 -26.55 24.63 -21.74
CA ALA A 118 -26.60 25.19 -23.08
C ALA A 118 -25.82 24.30 -24.06
N GLU A 119 -26.52 23.44 -24.80
CA GLU A 119 -25.91 22.65 -25.86
C GLU A 119 -25.35 23.57 -26.95
N GLY A 120 -24.09 23.33 -27.36
CA GLY A 120 -23.44 24.07 -28.44
C GLY A 120 -22.59 25.27 -28.02
N PHE A 121 -22.54 25.62 -26.73
CA PHE A 121 -21.55 26.61 -26.27
C PHE A 121 -20.14 26.00 -26.29
N LYS A 122 -19.36 26.37 -27.32
CA LYS A 122 -17.93 26.07 -27.39
C LYS A 122 -17.19 27.34 -27.00
N SER A 123 -16.60 27.37 -25.80
CA SER A 123 -15.68 28.44 -25.41
C SER A 123 -14.39 28.29 -26.21
N VAL A 124 -14.38 28.82 -27.43
CA VAL A 124 -13.16 28.92 -28.22
C VAL A 124 -12.48 30.21 -27.83
N CYS A 125 -11.29 30.11 -27.26
CA CYS A 125 -10.45 31.28 -27.05
C CYS A 125 -10.05 31.81 -28.44
N SER A 126 -10.57 32.96 -28.82
CA SER A 126 -10.20 33.60 -30.09
C SER A 126 -8.70 33.91 -30.06
N ALA A 127 -8.02 33.68 -31.19
CA ALA A 127 -6.63 34.09 -31.30
C ALA A 127 -6.53 35.62 -31.06
N PRO A 128 -5.59 36.09 -30.23
CA PRO A 128 -5.42 37.51 -29.99
C PRO A 128 -5.15 38.24 -31.31
N SER A 129 -5.93 39.28 -31.59
CA SER A 129 -5.86 40.03 -32.86
C SER A 129 -4.61 40.91 -32.97
N MET A 130 -3.97 41.23 -31.85
CA MET A 130 -2.80 42.10 -31.77
C MET A 130 -1.85 41.60 -30.69
N ASP A 131 -0.55 41.78 -30.92
CA ASP A 131 0.52 41.47 -29.98
C ASP A 131 0.63 42.58 -28.92
N HIS A 132 -0.36 42.65 -28.03
CA HIS A 132 -0.37 43.59 -26.92
C HIS A 132 0.18 42.93 -25.66
N ASP A 133 1.39 43.31 -25.27
CA ASP A 133 1.91 42.99 -23.94
C ASP A 133 1.39 44.00 -22.91
N TYR A 134 0.62 43.49 -21.95
CA TYR A 134 0.01 44.27 -20.87
C TYR A 134 1.03 44.85 -19.88
N LYS A 135 2.28 44.36 -19.89
CA LYS A 135 3.35 44.84 -18.99
C LYS A 135 4.09 46.05 -19.54
N THR A 136 4.18 46.15 -20.87
CA THR A 136 4.98 47.16 -21.56
C THR A 136 4.12 48.24 -22.20
N ASN A 137 2.93 47.90 -22.69
CA ASN A 137 2.05 48.89 -23.29
C ASN A 137 1.33 49.73 -22.24
N GLN A 138 1.28 51.05 -22.47
CA GLN A 138 0.47 51.94 -21.66
C GLN A 138 -1.02 51.63 -21.81
N ALA A 139 -1.76 51.70 -20.72
CA ALA A 139 -3.21 51.55 -20.75
C ALA A 139 -3.84 52.66 -21.61
N ILE A 140 -4.64 52.26 -22.59
CA ILE A 140 -5.44 53.20 -23.38
C ILE A 140 -6.55 53.72 -22.46
N THR A 141 -6.42 54.99 -22.09
CA THR A 141 -7.36 55.70 -21.24
C THR A 141 -7.73 57.02 -21.90
N PHE A 142 -8.83 57.63 -21.46
CA PHE A 142 -9.21 58.98 -21.89
C PHE A 142 -8.05 59.99 -21.80
N TRP A 143 -7.23 59.88 -20.75
CA TRP A 143 -6.11 60.78 -20.49
C TRP A 143 -4.93 60.55 -21.44
N SER A 144 -4.59 59.30 -21.76
CA SER A 144 -3.51 58.99 -22.70
C SER A 144 -3.85 59.39 -24.14
N GLU A 145 -5.12 59.45 -24.50
CA GLU A 145 -5.56 59.93 -25.83
C GLU A 145 -5.63 61.46 -25.93
N ASN A 146 -5.94 62.14 -24.81
CA ASN A 146 -6.24 63.57 -24.82
C ASN A 146 -5.16 64.46 -24.18
N TYR A 147 -4.00 63.92 -23.81
CA TYR A 147 -2.95 64.65 -23.09
C TYR A 147 -2.54 66.00 -23.70
N GLN A 148 -2.66 66.17 -25.02
CA GLN A 148 -2.36 67.42 -25.72
C GLN A 148 -3.47 68.50 -25.59
N LYS A 149 -4.71 68.08 -25.31
CA LYS A 149 -5.90 68.95 -25.23
C LYS A 149 -6.31 69.29 -23.80
N VAL A 150 -5.78 68.57 -22.80
CA VAL A 150 -6.10 68.80 -21.39
C VAL A 150 -5.39 70.05 -20.87
N GLN A 151 -6.14 70.92 -20.21
CA GLN A 151 -5.63 72.13 -19.55
C GLN A 151 -5.50 71.92 -18.04
N GLY A 152 -4.62 72.68 -17.37
CA GLY A 152 -4.43 72.62 -15.92
C GLY A 152 -3.51 71.49 -15.42
N VAL A 153 -2.82 70.80 -16.33
CA VAL A 153 -1.81 69.79 -16.03
C VAL A 153 -0.41 70.31 -16.36
N THR A 154 0.62 69.70 -15.77
CA THR A 154 2.00 70.04 -16.12
C THR A 154 2.29 69.59 -17.57
N GLY A 155 3.04 70.39 -18.31
CA GLY A 155 3.37 70.11 -19.71
C GLY A 155 4.05 68.76 -19.89
N VAL A 156 3.67 68.07 -20.97
CA VAL A 156 4.18 66.73 -21.30
C VAL A 156 5.60 66.83 -21.85
N GLY A 157 6.55 66.22 -21.14
CA GLY A 157 7.96 66.15 -21.57
C GLY A 157 8.26 64.94 -22.46
N THR A 158 7.59 63.80 -22.26
CA THR A 158 7.79 62.58 -23.05
C THR A 158 6.44 61.93 -23.40
N PRO A 159 6.27 61.43 -24.65
CA PRO A 159 5.01 60.81 -25.08
C PRO A 159 4.71 59.50 -24.35
N ASP A 160 5.73 58.83 -23.82
CA ASP A 160 5.64 57.55 -23.09
C ASP A 160 5.11 57.72 -21.65
N GLY A 161 5.00 58.94 -21.14
CA GLY A 161 4.59 59.22 -19.77
C GLY A 161 4.04 60.63 -19.58
N PRO A 162 2.88 60.97 -20.20
CA PRO A 162 2.40 62.34 -20.27
C PRO A 162 2.11 62.99 -18.91
N PHE A 163 1.68 62.21 -17.91
CA PHE A 163 1.28 62.72 -16.59
C PHE A 163 2.32 62.44 -15.48
N LYS A 164 3.61 62.43 -15.83
CA LYS A 164 4.68 62.29 -14.84
C LYS A 164 4.71 63.53 -13.94
N LYS A 165 4.84 63.32 -12.62
CA LYS A 165 4.96 64.43 -11.66
C LYS A 165 6.18 65.29 -12.01
N ASN A 166 5.93 66.58 -12.18
CA ASN A 166 6.97 67.58 -12.35
C ASN A 166 6.83 68.59 -11.19
N THR A 167 7.91 68.74 -10.43
CA THR A 167 7.99 69.60 -9.26
C THR A 167 8.97 70.75 -9.44
N THR A 168 9.46 71.01 -10.66
CA THR A 168 10.49 72.03 -10.95
C THR A 168 10.10 73.43 -10.47
N PHE A 169 8.81 73.76 -10.47
CA PHE A 169 8.31 75.03 -9.95
C PHE A 169 8.32 75.09 -8.41
N SER A 170 8.00 73.99 -7.74
CA SER A 170 7.82 73.93 -6.28
C SER A 170 9.09 73.49 -5.52
N THR A 171 10.12 73.01 -6.22
CA THR A 171 11.40 72.62 -5.61
C THR A 171 12.13 73.85 -5.05
N PRO A 172 12.54 73.83 -3.76
CA PRO A 172 13.32 74.91 -3.17
C PRO A 172 14.60 75.20 -3.96
N ILE A 173 15.00 76.47 -4.04
CA ILE A 173 16.15 76.92 -4.85
C ILE A 173 17.45 76.18 -4.47
N SER A 174 17.62 75.84 -3.19
CA SER A 174 18.77 75.10 -2.69
C SER A 174 18.88 73.66 -3.20
N GLU A 175 17.79 73.09 -3.72
CA GLU A 175 17.68 71.69 -4.15
C GLU A 175 17.55 71.56 -5.69
N ARG A 176 17.53 72.68 -6.43
CA ARG A 176 17.45 72.66 -7.89
C ARG A 176 18.79 72.21 -8.47
N LEU A 177 18.77 71.14 -9.26
CA LEU A 177 19.94 70.60 -9.94
C LEU A 177 20.22 71.28 -11.31
N ASP A 178 19.23 72.00 -11.86
CA ASP A 178 19.30 72.59 -13.20
C ASP A 178 19.69 74.07 -13.17
N ASN A 179 20.66 74.46 -14.00
CA ASN A 179 21.06 75.85 -14.21
C ASN A 179 19.98 76.61 -15.00
N PRO A 180 19.65 77.88 -14.66
CA PRO A 180 18.52 78.61 -15.23
C PRO A 180 18.69 79.07 -16.70
N MET A 181 19.67 78.57 -17.46
CA MET A 181 19.98 79.04 -18.83
C MET A 181 19.84 77.99 -19.94
N ASP A 182 19.38 76.77 -19.64
CA ASP A 182 19.28 75.71 -20.65
C ASP A 182 17.83 75.56 -21.18
N PHE A 183 17.20 76.67 -21.57
CA PHE A 183 15.96 76.64 -22.35
C PHE A 183 16.24 77.11 -23.78
N THR A 184 16.93 76.29 -24.57
CA THR A 184 16.78 76.34 -26.02
C THR A 184 15.52 75.55 -26.39
N HIS A 185 14.48 76.28 -26.78
CA HIS A 185 13.35 75.72 -27.51
C HIS A 185 13.87 75.18 -28.86
N GLU A 186 13.80 73.87 -29.03
CA GLU A 186 13.99 73.23 -30.33
C GLU A 186 12.61 72.71 -30.77
N ASN A 187 12.20 73.16 -31.97
CA ASN A 187 10.89 72.93 -32.60
C ASN A 187 10.53 71.45 -32.76
#